data_AF-A0A432R8R9-F1
#
_entry.id   AF-A0A432R8R9-F1
#
_cell.length_a   1.000
_cell.length_b   1.000
_cell.length_c   1.000
_cell.angle_alpha   90.00
_cell.angle_beta   90.00
_cell.angle_gamma   90.00
#
_symmetry.space_group_name_H-M   'P 1'
#
loop_
_entity.id
_entity.type
_entity.pdbx_description
1 polymer ?
#
loop_
_entity_poly.entity_id
_entity_poly.type
_entity_poly.pdbx_seq_one_letter_code
_entity_poly.pdbx_strand_id
1 'polypeptide(L)' 'MLEIIKLSNKPLKTGDLEKLVGISRNEIQKIINELVIEGKIKVDKCYNKVLGLNKEENNGK' A
#
# COMPACT_ATOMS: atom_id res chain seq x y z
N MET A 1 -7.49 -3.18 1.45
CA MET A 1 -6.06 -2.93 1.07
C MET A 1 -5.36 -1.99 2.05
N LEU A 2 -5.94 -0.82 2.37
CA LEU A 2 -5.36 0.12 3.34
C LEU A 2 -5.12 -0.49 4.72
N GLU A 3 -6.04 -1.30 5.25
CA GLU A 3 -5.85 -1.97 6.54
C GLU A 3 -4.67 -2.94 6.54
N ILE A 4 -4.49 -3.70 5.46
CA ILE A 4 -3.35 -4.63 5.31
C ILE A 4 -2.04 -3.85 5.27
N ILE A 5 -2.02 -2.71 4.58
CA ILE A 5 -0.85 -1.82 4.53
C ILE A 5 -0.58 -1.19 5.90
N LYS A 6 -1.63 -0.81 6.65
CA LYS A 6 -1.55 -0.23 8.00
C LYS A 6 -1.01 -1.23 9.02
N LEU A 7 -1.48 -2.47 8.96
CA LEU A 7 -1.08 -3.56 9.85
C LEU A 7 0.29 -4.14 9.49
N SER A 8 0.77 -3.87 8.27
CA SER A 8 2.10 -4.32 7.85
C SER A 8 3.19 -3.43 8.43
N ASN A 9 4.02 -4.00 9.30
CA ASN A 9 5.25 -3.35 9.77
C ASN A 9 6.42 -3.41 8.77
N LYS A 10 6.18 -3.87 7.54
CA LYS A 10 7.20 -3.99 6.50
C LYS A 10 6.70 -3.48 5.15
N PRO A 11 7.61 -3.04 4.26
CA PRO A 11 7.25 -2.77 2.88
C PRO A 11 6.69 -4.01 2.19
N LEU A 12 5.57 -3.86 1.49
CA LEU A 12 4.89 -4.95 0.78
C LEU A 12 5.06 -4.80 -0.73
N LYS A 13 5.37 -5.90 -1.42
CA LYS A 13 5.27 -5.95 -2.89
C LYS A 13 3.86 -6.34 -3.31
N THR A 14 3.52 -6.09 -4.57
CA THR A 14 2.25 -6.55 -5.16
C THR A 14 2.06 -8.06 -5.04
N GLY A 15 3.12 -8.85 -5.14
CA GLY A 15 3.07 -10.30 -4.92
C GLY A 15 2.80 -10.72 -3.46
N ASP A 16 3.22 -9.93 -2.47
CA ASP A 16 2.84 -10.17 -1.07
C ASP A 16 1.36 -9.86 -0.86
N LEU A 17 0.89 -8.75 -1.42
CA LEU A 17 -0.51 -8.34 -1.37
C LEU A 17 -1.43 -9.34 -2.09
N GLU A 18 -0.98 -9.94 -3.19
CA GLU A 18 -1.70 -11.01 -3.91
C GLU A 18 -1.97 -12.20 -2.99
N LYS A 19 -0.95 -12.63 -2.21
CA LYS A 19 -1.09 -13.75 -1.26
C LYS A 19 -1.98 -13.41 -0.07
N LEU A 20 -1.99 -12.16 0.37
CA LEU A 20 -2.78 -11.70 1.53
C LEU A 20 -4.24 -11.44 1.18
N VAL A 21 -4.51 -10.93 -0.02
CA VAL A 21 -5.86 -10.48 -0.43
C VAL A 21 -6.54 -11.51 -1.33
N GLY A 22 -5.79 -12.34 -2.05
CA GLY A 22 -6.35 -13.34 -2.97
C GLY A 22 -6.86 -12.75 -4.29
N ILE A 23 -6.40 -11.55 -4.69
CA ILE A 23 -6.76 -10.91 -5.96
C ILE A 23 -5.55 -10.76 -6.87
N SER A 24 -5.80 -10.69 -8.18
CA SER A 24 -4.75 -10.60 -9.20
C SER A 24 -3.86 -9.38 -9.03
N ARG A 25 -2.55 -9.54 -9.27
CA ARG A 25 -1.57 -8.43 -9.30
C ARG A 25 -2.01 -7.20 -10.08
N ASN A 26 -2.67 -7.37 -11.22
CA ASN A 26 -3.11 -6.22 -12.04
C ASN A 26 -4.15 -5.37 -11.31
N GLU A 27 -5.09 -5.99 -10.60
CA GLU A 27 -6.09 -5.27 -9.80
C GLU A 27 -5.42 -4.59 -8.61
N ILE A 28 -4.47 -5.27 -7.95
CA ILE A 28 -3.67 -4.67 -6.87
C ILE A 28 -2.91 -3.44 -7.37
N GLN A 29 -2.28 -3.53 -8.55
CA GLN A 29 -1.53 -2.43 -9.14
C GLN A 29 -2.43 -1.22 -9.41
N LYS A 30 -3.67 -1.44 -9.90
CA LYS A 30 -4.66 -0.37 -10.08
C LYS A 30 -5.02 0.28 -8.76
N ILE A 31 -5.36 -0.51 -7.74
CA ILE A 31 -5.73 0.00 -6.41
C ILE A 31 -4.56 0.78 -5.79
N ILE A 32 -3.33 0.27 -5.87
CA ILE A 32 -2.14 0.98 -5.37
C ILE A 32 -1.98 2.32 -6.07
N ASN A 33 -2.10 2.36 -7.40
CA ASN A 33 -1.98 3.60 -8.17
C ASN A 33 -3.05 4.62 -7.74
N GLU A 34 -4.30 4.20 -7.57
CA GLU A 34 -5.37 5.07 -7.06
C GLU A 34 -5.04 5.60 -5.67
N LEU A 35 -4.63 4.73 -4.73
CA LEU A 35 -4.28 5.14 -3.37
C LEU A 35 -3.06 6.07 -3.31
N VAL A 36 -2.13 5.96 -4.26
CA VAL A 36 -1.00 6.88 -4.41
C VAL A 36 -1.46 8.23 -4.94
N ILE A 37 -2.35 8.25 -5.94
CA ILE A 37 -2.93 9.48 -6.50
C ILE A 37 -3.75 10.23 -5.44
N GLU A 38 -4.52 9.48 -4.63
CA GLU A 38 -5.26 10.02 -3.48
C GLU A 38 -4.35 10.43 -2.32
N GLY A 39 -3.03 10.18 -2.41
CA GLY A 39 -2.07 10.55 -1.36
C GLY A 39 -2.21 9.73 -0.08
N LYS A 40 -2.90 8.59 -0.09
CA LYS A 40 -3.15 7.75 1.10
C LYS A 40 -1.98 6.84 1.45
N ILE A 41 -1.16 6.46 0.46
CA ILE A 41 -0.03 5.54 0.65
C ILE A 41 1.23 6.07 0.01
N LYS A 42 2.37 5.66 0.57
CA LYS A 42 3.69 5.91 0.01
C LYS A 42 4.21 4.66 -0.68
N VAL A 43 4.68 4.82 -1.91
CA VAL A 43 5.31 3.75 -2.68
C VAL A 43 6.74 4.09 -3.05
N ASP A 44 7.60 3.08 -3.05
CA ASP A 44 8.90 3.12 -3.68
C ASP A 44 8.75 2.74 -5.15
N LYS A 45 8.91 3.71 -6.05
CA LYS A 45 8.75 3.51 -7.49
C LYS A 45 9.88 2.67 -8.10
N CYS A 46 11.08 2.66 -7.51
CA CYS A 46 12.21 1.89 -8.03
C CYS A 46 12.02 0.38 -7.79
N TYR A 47 11.42 0.02 -6.66
CA TYR A 47 11.25 -1.38 -6.26
C TYR A 47 9.79 -1.87 -6.28
N ASN A 48 8.84 -1.03 -6.72
CA ASN A 48 7.40 -1.28 -6.75
C ASN A 48 6.89 -1.84 -5.40
N LYS A 49 7.29 -1.17 -4.31
CA LYS A 49 6.93 -1.54 -2.93
C LYS A 49 6.03 -0.50 -2.32
N VAL A 50 4.97 -0.92 -1.64
CA VAL A 50 4.23 -0.06 -0.72
C VAL A 50 5.03 0.06 0.56
N LEU A 51 5.48 1.27 0.89
CA LEU A 51 6.29 1.57 2.06
C LEU A 51 5.45 1.75 3.33
N GLY A 52 4.18 2.12 3.16
CA GLY A 52 3.24 2.35 4.26
C GLY A 52 2.18 3.37 3.87
N LEU A 53 1.37 3.79 4.84
CA LEU A 53 0.46 4.92 4.67
C LEU A 53 1.25 6.23 4.59
N ASN A 54 0.75 7.19 3.81
CA ASN A 54 1.22 8.57 3.93
C ASN A 54 0.75 9.08 5.30
N LYS A 55 1.70 9.44 6.17
CA LYS A 55 1.38 10.12 7.42
C LYS A 55 0.88 11.53 7.05
N GLU A 56 -0.42 11.70 6.91
CA GLU A 56 -1.04 12.88 7.48
C GLU A 56 -1.20 12.59 8.96
N GLU A 57 -0.43 13.32 9.76
CA GLU A 57 -0.55 13.34 11.22
C GLU A 57 -2.00 13.51 11.63
N ASN A 58 -2.58 12.46 12.21
CA ASN A 58 -3.64 12.60 13.20
C ASN A 58 -3.46 11.49 14.23
N ASN A 59 -2.49 11.71 15.11
CA ASN A 59 -2.67 11.43 16.53
C ASN A 59 -1.90 12.51 17.28
N GLY A 60 -2.50 13.69 17.30
CA GLY A 60 -2.35 14.56 18.45
C GLY A 60 -3.02 13.90 19.66
N LYS A 61 -2.30 13.97 20.78
CA LYS A 61 -2.67 13.64 22.16
C LYS A 61 -2.39 12.23 22.67
#